data_AF-A0A330MD57-F1
#
_entry.id   AF-A0A330MD57-F1
#
_cell.length_a   1.000
_cell.length_b   1.000
_cell.length_c   1.000
_cell.angle_alpha   90.00
_cell.angle_beta   90.00
_cell.angle_gamma   90.00
#
_symmetry.space_group_name_H-M   'P 1'
#
loop_
_entity.id
_entity.type
_entity.pdbx_description
1 polymer ?
#
loop_
_entity_poly.entity_id
_entity_poly.type
_entity_poly.pdbx_seq_one_letter_code
_entity_poly.pdbx_strand_id
1 'polypeptide(L)' 'MINVSDVVRSLQQNGLHHILVEDHQQHHIRGLISANDVARKLRVPIDIEQPPSFMHIFKTAI' A
#
# COMPACT_ATOMS: atom_id res chain seq x y z
N MET A 1 -0.83 21.57 2.06
CA MET A 1 -0.73 20.89 0.75
C MET A 1 -0.42 19.44 1.06
N ILE A 2 -1.19 18.49 0.55
CA ILE A 2 -0.96 17.06 0.80
C ILE A 2 0.13 16.59 -0.17
N ASN A 3 1.18 15.97 0.36
CA ASN A 3 2.27 15.40 -0.42
C ASN A 3 2.11 13.88 -0.55
N VAL A 4 2.80 13.29 -1.53
CA VAL A 4 2.81 11.82 -1.70
C VAL A 4 3.32 11.11 -0.44
N SER A 5 4.25 11.72 0.31
CA SER A 5 4.73 11.21 1.60
C SER A 5 3.65 11.09 2.66
N ASP A 6 2.64 11.97 2.62
CA ASP A 6 1.54 11.95 3.60
C ASP A 6 0.64 10.74 3.35
N VAL A 7 0.42 10.39 2.07
CA VAL A 7 -0.30 9.16 1.70
C VAL A 7 0.41 7.94 2.27
N VAL A 8 1.72 7.81 2.09
CA VAL A 8 2.45 6.63 2.59
C VAL A 8 2.44 6.57 4.12
N ARG A 9 2.55 7.71 4.81
CA ARG A 9 2.41 7.78 6.27
C ARG A 9 1.01 7.34 6.72
N SER A 10 -0.04 7.76 6.05
CA SER A 10 -1.40 7.30 6.35
C SER A 10 -1.54 5.79 6.17
N LEU A 11 -0.95 5.21 5.13
CA LEU A 11 -0.96 3.76 4.92
C LEU A 11 -0.25 3.00 6.04
N GLN A 12 0.92 3.49 6.46
CA GLN A 12 1.67 2.92 7.59
C GLN A 12 0.86 2.99 8.90
N GLN A 13 0.27 4.14 9.21
CA GLN A 13 -0.51 4.33 10.44
C GLN A 13 -1.75 3.42 10.52
N ASN A 14 -2.31 3.05 9.37
CA ASN A 14 -3.47 2.16 9.30
C ASN A 14 -3.09 0.69 9.10
N GLY A 15 -1.80 0.35 9.04
CA GLY A 15 -1.34 -1.02 8.75
C GLY A 15 -1.76 -1.51 7.36
N LEU A 16 -1.96 -0.61 6.40
CA LEU A 16 -2.40 -0.93 5.04
C LEU A 16 -1.21 -1.00 4.08
N HIS A 17 -1.06 -2.14 3.41
CA HIS A 17 0.02 -2.32 2.43
C HIS A 17 -0.34 -1.78 1.04
N HIS A 18 -1.63 -1.78 0.71
CA HIS A 18 -2.12 -1.44 -0.63
C HIS A 18 -3.38 -0.58 -0.56
N ILE A 19 -3.55 0.30 -1.54
CA ILE A 19 -4.81 1.01 -1.78
C ILE A 19 -5.25 0.85 -3.22
N LEU A 20 -6.57 0.73 -3.37
CA LEU A 20 -7.24 0.79 -4.65
C LEU A 20 -7.41 2.26 -5.05
N VAL A 21 -7.08 2.60 -6.29
CA VAL A 21 -7.33 3.92 -6.84
C VAL A 21 -8.57 3.84 -7.69
N GLU A 22 -9.61 4.56 -7.31
CA GLU A 22 -10.85 4.67 -8.07
C GLU A 22 -10.97 6.05 -8.72
N ASP A 23 -11.51 6.06 -9.94
CA ASP A 23 -12.06 7.26 -10.55
C ASP A 23 -13.53 7.37 -10.15
N HIS A 24 -13.85 8.31 -9.26
CA HIS A 24 -15.21 8.51 -8.78
C HIS A 24 -16.18 9.05 -9.85
N GLN A 25 -15.68 9.68 -10.93
CA GLN A 25 -16.55 10.20 -11.98
C GLN A 25 -16.99 9.08 -12.93
N GLN A 26 -16.09 8.15 -13.23
CA GLN A 26 -16.35 7.03 -14.14
C GLN A 26 -16.62 5.71 -13.43
N HIS A 27 -16.56 5.67 -12.10
CA HIS A 27 -16.69 4.47 -11.27
C HIS A 27 -15.75 3.32 -11.70
N HIS A 28 -14.53 3.65 -12.13
CA HIS A 28 -13.57 2.67 -12.62
C HIS A 28 -12.34 2.58 -11.73
N ILE A 29 -11.86 1.35 -11.53
CA ILE A 29 -10.59 1.08 -10.88
C ILE A 29 -9.46 1.52 -11.83
N ARG A 30 -8.65 2.49 -11.39
CA ARG A 30 -7.49 3.01 -12.14
C ARG A 30 -6.20 2.26 -11.83
N GLY A 31 -6.17 1.52 -10.72
CA GLY A 31 -5.05 0.67 -10.36
C GLY A 31 -4.94 0.43 -8.86
N LEU A 32 -3.79 -0.11 -8.47
CA LEU A 32 -3.43 -0.43 -7.10
C LEU A 32 -2.10 0.26 -6.78
N ILE A 33 -2.00 0.92 -5.63
CA ILE A 33 -0.75 1.50 -5.12
C ILE A 33 -0.26 0.64 -3.96
N SER A 34 1.00 0.20 -4.04
CA SER A 34 1.74 -0.41 -2.93
C SER A 34 2.45 0.68 -2.12
N ALA A 35 2.22 0.71 -0.82
CA ALA A 35 2.86 1.65 0.09
C ALA A 35 4.40 1.47 0.11
N ASN A 36 4.86 0.21 0.05
CA ASN A 36 6.27 -0.12 -0.05
C ASN A 36 6.91 0.37 -1.35
N ASP A 37 6.21 0.28 -2.48
CA ASP A 37 6.75 0.73 -3.77
C ASP A 37 6.90 2.24 -3.82
N VAL A 38 5.93 2.97 -3.25
CA VAL A 38 6.02 4.43 -3.14
C VAL A 38 7.14 4.84 -2.18
N ALA A 39 7.25 4.21 -1.01
CA ALA A 39 8.33 4.47 -0.06
C ALA A 39 9.72 4.27 -0.71
N ARG A 40 9.92 3.15 -1.41
CA ARG A 40 11.16 2.84 -2.15
C ARG A 40 11.47 3.89 -3.21
N LYS A 41 10.49 4.29 -4.03
CA LYS A 41 10.67 5.31 -5.07
C LYS A 41 11.04 6.68 -4.50
N LEU A 42 10.44 7.05 -3.36
CA LEU A 42 10.70 8.32 -2.70
C LEU A 42 11.93 8.29 -1.77
N ARG A 43 12.59 7.15 -1.60
CA ARG A 43 13.70 6.94 -0.65
C ARG A 43 13.34 7.35 0.78
N VAL A 44 12.08 7.16 1.18
CA VAL A 44 11.63 7.45 2.54
C VAL A 44 11.84 6.20 3.40
N PRO A 45 12.51 6.29 4.55
CA PRO A 45 12.63 5.17 5.48
C PRO A 45 11.27 4.94 6.14
N ILE A 46 10.46 4.07 5.53
CA ILE A 46 9.16 3.66 6.06
C ILE A 46 9.22 2.16 6.23
N ASP A 47 9.03 1.72 7.47
CA ASP A 47 8.87 0.31 7.80
C ASP A 47 7.38 0.01 7.88
N ILE A 48 6.86 -0.65 6.85
CA ILE A 48 5.49 -1.15 6.80
C ILE A 48 5.67 -2.65 6.92
N GLU A 49 5.20 -3.23 8.04
CA GLU A 49 5.46 -4.64 8.39
C GLU A 49 5.32 -5.54 7.16
N GLN A 50 6.27 -6.44 6.90
CA GLN A 50 6.20 -7.22 5.68
C GLN A 50 4.89 -8.02 5.64
N PRO A 51 4.05 -7.86 4.59
CA PRO A 51 2.89 -8.71 4.46
C PRO A 51 3.36 -10.17 4.40
N PRO A 52 2.56 -11.12 4.90
CA PRO A 52 2.91 -12.54 4.87
C PRO A 52 3.30 -12.92 3.45
N SER A 53 4.48 -13.52 3.30
CA SER A 53 4.93 -14.05 2.00
C SER A 53 3.84 -14.96 1.41
N PHE A 54 3.76 -15.12 0.08
CA PHE A 54 2.84 -16.09 -0.53
C PHE A 54 2.89 -17.48 0.15
N MET A 55 4.07 -17.92 0.58
CA MET A 55 4.26 -19.17 1.33
C MET A 55 3.49 -19.23 2.67
N HIS A 56 3.30 -18.10 3.35
CA HIS A 56 2.52 -18.02 4.59
C HIS A 56 1.02 -18.17 4.33
N ILE A 57 0.52 -17.63 3.20
CA ILE A 57 -0.89 -17.75 2.81
C ILE A 57 -1.27 -19.24 2.62
N PHE A 58 -0.40 -20.01 1.98
CA PHE A 58 -0.64 -21.45 1.77
C PHE A 58 -0.54 -22.30 3.05
N LYS A 59 0.17 -21.84 4.08
CA LYS A 59 0.33 -22.59 5.35
C LYS A 59 -0.85 -22.44 6.30
N THR A 60 -1.63 -21.36 6.18
CA THR A 60 -2.80 -21.12 7.06
C THR A 60 -4.09 -21.77 6.54
N ALA A 61 -4.10 -22.24 5.29
CA ALA A 61 -5.26 -22.90 4.66
C ALA A 61 -5.33 -24.42 4.91
N ILE A 62 -4.54 -24.96 5.85
CA ILE A 62 -4.47 -26.38 6.22
C ILE A 62 -4.62 -26.52 7.73
#